data_AF-A0A9P0CD76-F1
#
_entry.id   AF-A0A9P0CD76-F1
#
_cell.length_a   1.000
_cell.length_b   1.000
_cell.length_c   1.000
_cell.angle_alpha   90.00
_cell.angle_beta   90.00
_cell.angle_gamma   90.00
#
_symmetry.space_group_name_H-M   'P 1'
#
loop_
_entity.id
_entity.type
_entity.pdbx_description
1 polymer ?
#
loop_
_entity_poly.entity_id
_entity_poly.type
_entity_poly.pdbx_seq_one_letter_code
_entity_poly.pdbx_strand_id
1 'polypeptide(L)'
;MQSVKQRLFSCETRHVSNISTILDPRFKKEGLRNVENAKLLDNKISFFINKNKEQKEVDIVKEIEIGTDVTSESISLFSFIQKIIKEKGKTTLADVIITKQQYFERASTEQSTDPLQFWKLMGNELNILDKSALKYLCVPGTSV
;
A
#
# COMPACT_ATOMS: atom_id res chain seq x y z
N MET A 1 11.73 30.19 16.64
CA MET A 1 10.84 29.20 15.94
C MET A 1 10.91 29.23 14.41
N GLN A 2 11.34 30.31 13.73
CA GLN A 2 11.39 30.36 12.26
C GLN A 2 12.37 29.37 11.63
N SER A 3 13.55 29.18 12.21
CA SER A 3 14.58 28.24 11.71
C SER A 3 14.11 26.76 11.72
N VAL A 4 13.36 26.34 12.75
CA VAL A 4 12.79 24.99 12.83
C VAL A 4 11.75 24.77 11.74
N LYS A 5 10.89 25.77 11.50
CA LYS A 5 9.90 25.73 10.41
C LYS A 5 10.60 25.56 9.06
N GLN A 6 11.63 26.36 8.80
CA GLN A 6 12.37 26.34 7.53
C GLN A 6 13.07 25.00 7.26
N ARG A 7 13.63 24.35 8.30
CA ARG A 7 14.24 23.03 8.18
C ARG A 7 13.21 21.92 7.96
N LEU A 8 12.09 21.95 8.68
CA LEU A 8 11.04 20.93 8.56
C LEU A 8 10.25 21.03 7.25
N PHE A 9 10.14 22.21 6.63
CA PHE A 9 9.48 22.35 5.31
C PHE A 9 10.23 21.64 4.19
N SER A 10 11.54 21.47 4.30
CA SER A 10 12.31 20.67 3.35
C SER A 10 11.93 19.18 3.39
N CYS A 11 11.35 18.70 4.50
CA CYS A 11 10.85 17.34 4.61
C CYS A 11 9.54 17.16 3.83
N GLU A 12 8.69 18.19 3.76
CA GLU A 12 7.45 18.18 2.96
C GLU A 12 7.70 18.24 1.44
N THR A 13 8.93 18.51 1.00
CA THR A 13 9.31 18.43 -0.42
C THR A 13 9.89 17.06 -0.78
N ARG A 14 10.35 16.28 0.21
CA ARG A 14 10.89 14.95 0.00
C ARG A 14 9.79 13.94 -0.22
N HIS A 15 9.89 13.24 -1.34
CA HIS A 15 8.87 12.28 -1.78
C HIS A 15 8.63 11.15 -0.77
N VAL A 16 9.71 10.56 -0.25
CA VAL A 16 9.64 9.46 0.73
C VAL A 16 8.95 9.95 2.01
N SER A 17 9.41 11.08 2.57
CA SER A 17 8.86 11.66 3.79
C SER A 17 7.36 11.95 3.66
N ASN A 18 6.92 12.51 2.53
CA ASN A 18 5.50 12.75 2.30
C ASN A 18 4.68 11.47 2.26
N ILE A 19 5.17 10.46 1.52
CA ILE A 19 4.43 9.19 1.41
C ILE A 19 4.37 8.50 2.77
N SER A 20 5.49 8.46 3.50
CA SER A 20 5.52 7.88 4.85
C SER A 20 4.57 8.62 5.79
N THR A 21 4.44 9.95 5.71
CA THR A 21 3.49 10.72 6.53
C THR A 21 2.04 10.38 6.21
N ILE A 22 1.69 10.26 4.92
CA ILE A 22 0.32 9.89 4.53
C ILE A 22 -0.01 8.44 4.93
N LEU A 23 0.95 7.52 4.79
CA LEU A 23 0.78 6.12 5.15
C LEU A 23 0.95 5.86 6.66
N ASP A 24 1.28 6.89 7.44
CA ASP A 24 1.28 6.81 8.89
C ASP A 24 -0.17 6.97 9.42
N PRO A 25 -0.71 5.96 10.13
CA PRO A 25 -2.08 5.98 10.62
C PRO A 25 -2.33 7.08 11.66
N ARG A 26 -1.29 7.68 12.24
CA ARG A 26 -1.40 8.78 13.21
C ARG A 26 -1.65 10.12 12.53
N PHE A 27 -1.12 10.31 11.32
CA PHE A 27 -1.07 11.62 10.67
C PHE A 27 -1.94 11.70 9.42
N LYS A 28 -1.88 10.72 8.52
CA LYS A 28 -2.68 10.67 7.29
C LYS A 28 -2.62 11.99 6.48
N LYS A 29 -3.77 12.51 6.04
CA LYS A 29 -3.85 13.74 5.23
C LYS A 29 -3.62 14.98 6.08
N GLU A 30 -4.01 14.90 7.35
CA GLU A 30 -3.90 15.93 8.37
C GLU A 30 -2.43 16.19 8.75
N GLY A 31 -1.56 15.21 8.50
CA GLY A 31 -0.11 15.32 8.65
C GLY A 31 0.56 16.27 7.66
N LEU A 32 -0.12 16.62 6.57
CA LEU A 32 0.40 17.54 5.57
C LEU A 32 -0.20 18.93 5.76
N ARG A 33 0.66 19.94 5.82
CA ARG A 33 0.20 21.32 5.98
C ARG A 33 -0.38 21.90 4.69
N ASN A 34 0.13 21.46 3.53
CA ASN A 34 -0.35 21.91 2.23
C ASN A 34 -1.38 20.93 1.63
N VAL A 35 -2.62 21.40 1.50
CA VAL A 35 -3.75 20.66 0.93
C VAL A 35 -3.51 20.27 -0.53
N GLU A 36 -2.77 21.08 -1.29
CA GLU A 36 -2.44 20.75 -2.68
C GLU A 36 -1.45 19.59 -2.78
N ASN A 37 -0.49 19.53 -1.86
CA ASN A 37 0.46 18.42 -1.76
C ASN A 37 -0.26 17.12 -1.38
N ALA A 38 -1.25 17.19 -0.49
CA ALA A 38 -2.08 16.03 -0.14
C ALA A 38 -2.82 15.47 -1.37
N LYS A 39 -3.45 16.34 -2.17
CA LYS A 39 -4.14 15.92 -3.41
C LYS A 39 -3.18 15.34 -4.46
N LEU A 40 -2.02 15.96 -4.64
CA LEU A 40 -0.99 15.45 -5.57
C LEU A 40 -0.48 14.08 -5.12
N LEU A 41 -0.33 13.88 -3.81
CA LEU A 41 0.17 12.61 -3.28
C LEU A 41 -0.88 11.50 -3.31
N ASP A 42 -2.16 11.84 -3.15
CA ASP A 42 -3.27 10.91 -3.33
C ASP A 42 -3.25 10.26 -4.71
N ASN A 43 -2.91 11.02 -5.76
CA ASN A 43 -2.77 10.51 -7.12
C ASN A 43 -1.52 9.65 -7.28
N LYS A 44 -0.42 10.03 -6.63
CA LYS A 44 0.84 9.26 -6.67
C LYS A 44 0.71 7.91 -5.97
N ILE A 45 0.02 7.84 -4.82
CA ILE A 45 -0.21 6.58 -4.11
C ILE A 45 -1.01 5.61 -4.99
N SER A 46 -2.06 6.08 -5.68
CA SER A 46 -2.80 5.27 -6.64
C SER A 46 -1.90 4.71 -7.75
N PHE A 47 -0.96 5.51 -8.28
CA PHE A 47 0.00 5.06 -9.28
C PHE A 47 0.96 3.98 -8.75
N PHE A 48 1.50 4.14 -7.54
CA PHE A 48 2.41 3.16 -6.94
C PHE A 48 1.74 1.82 -6.64
N ILE A 49 0.49 1.86 -6.17
CA ILE A 49 -0.29 0.66 -5.93
C ILE A 49 -0.49 -0.12 -7.23
N ASN A 50 -0.81 0.58 -8.33
CA ASN A 50 -0.98 -0.05 -9.64
C ASN A 50 0.34 -0.67 -10.14
N LYS A 51 1.46 0.03 -9.99
CA LYS A 51 2.78 -0.51 -10.35
C LYS A 51 3.16 -1.76 -9.54
N ASN A 52 2.84 -1.78 -8.25
CA ASN A 52 3.08 -2.95 -7.40
C ASN A 52 2.21 -4.16 -7.78
N LYS A 53 1.03 -3.94 -8.42
CA LYS A 53 0.22 -5.03 -8.99
C LYS A 53 0.88 -5.66 -10.21
N GLU A 54 1.40 -4.85 -11.12
CA GLU A 54 2.11 -5.33 -12.32
C GLU A 54 3.34 -6.17 -11.95
N GLN A 55 4.08 -5.77 -10.89
CA GLN A 55 5.19 -6.58 -10.38
C GLN A 55 4.74 -7.90 -9.73
N LYS A 56 3.58 -7.92 -9.04
CA LYS A 56 2.99 -9.15 -8.47
C LYS A 56 2.63 -10.16 -9.58
N GLU A 57 2.14 -9.72 -10.73
CA GLU A 57 1.86 -10.63 -11.87
C GLU A 57 3.14 -11.26 -12.43
N VAL A 58 4.28 -10.56 -12.40
CA VAL A 58 5.57 -11.09 -12.85
C VAL A 58 6.19 -12.07 -11.83
N ASP A 59 6.03 -11.81 -10.53
CA ASP A 59 6.58 -12.68 -9.48
C ASP A 59 5.80 -14.00 -9.33
N ILE A 60 4.48 -13.99 -9.54
CA ILE A 60 3.66 -15.22 -9.55
C ILE A 60 4.07 -16.15 -10.70
N VAL A 61 4.46 -15.61 -11.86
CA VAL A 61 4.91 -16.41 -13.01
C VAL A 61 6.27 -17.07 -12.73
N LYS A 62 7.14 -16.45 -11.93
CA LYS A 62 8.46 -17.02 -11.58
C LYS A 62 8.39 -18.12 -10.53
N GLU A 63 7.38 -18.11 -9.65
CA GLU A 63 7.24 -19.12 -8.60
C GLU A 63 6.55 -20.42 -9.10
N ILE A 64 5.97 -20.41 -10.30
CA ILE A 64 5.31 -21.59 -10.91
C ILE A 64 6.31 -22.50 -11.65
N GLU A 65 7.53 -22.05 -11.94
CA GLU A 65 8.50 -22.84 -12.73
C GLU A 65 9.29 -23.89 -11.93
N ILE A 66 9.05 -24.07 -10.62
CA ILE A 66 9.67 -25.14 -9.82
C ILE A 66 8.58 -25.94 -9.11
N GLY A 67 7.86 -26.75 -9.90
CA GLY A 67 6.79 -27.60 -9.39
C GLY A 67 6.19 -28.46 -10.49
N THR A 68 7.02 -29.19 -11.23
CA THR A 68 6.55 -30.32 -12.03
C THR A 68 6.09 -31.41 -11.07
N ASP A 69 4.78 -31.55 -10.89
CA ASP A 69 4.21 -32.87 -10.68
C ASP A 69 2.96 -33.04 -11.52
N VAL A 70 3.03 -34.03 -12.40
CA VAL A 70 2.04 -34.37 -13.41
C VAL A 70 1.12 -35.40 -12.77
N THR A 71 -0.02 -34.97 -12.25
CA THR A 71 -1.10 -35.90 -11.88
C THR A 71 -2.44 -35.44 -12.42
N SER A 72 -2.80 -36.05 -13.55
CA SER A 72 -4.15 -36.40 -14.00
C SER A 72 -5.25 -35.36 -13.74
N GLU A 73 -5.50 -34.51 -14.74
CA GLU A 73 -6.69 -33.66 -14.82
C GLU A 73 -7.96 -34.53 -14.91
N SER A 74 -8.51 -34.94 -13.78
CA SER A 74 -9.94 -35.21 -13.71
C SER A 74 -10.66 -33.89 -13.94
N ILE A 75 -11.34 -33.74 -15.08
CA ILE A 75 -12.20 -32.59 -15.39
C ILE A 75 -13.31 -32.55 -14.34
N SER A 76 -13.04 -31.89 -13.22
CA SER A 76 -14.00 -31.67 -12.15
C SER A 76 -15.09 -30.74 -12.67
N LEU A 77 -16.36 -31.07 -12.42
CA LEU A 77 -17.53 -30.21 -12.68
C LEU A 77 -17.37 -28.79 -12.10
N PHE A 78 -16.53 -28.64 -11.09
CA PHE A 78 -16.23 -27.37 -10.43
C PHE A 78 -15.07 -26.58 -11.06
N SER A 79 -14.40 -27.11 -12.08
CA SER A 79 -13.29 -26.43 -12.77
C SER A 79 -13.69 -25.05 -13.31
N PHE A 80 -14.92 -24.91 -13.82
CA PHE A 80 -15.47 -23.62 -14.24
C PHE A 80 -15.66 -22.65 -13.07
N ILE A 81 -16.16 -23.11 -11.93
CA ILE A 81 -16.30 -22.28 -10.72
C ILE A 81 -14.92 -21.88 -10.19
N GLN A 82 -13.95 -22.79 -10.17
CA GLN A 82 -12.57 -22.48 -9.78
C GLN A 82 -11.93 -21.46 -10.73
N LYS A 83 -12.21 -21.55 -12.03
CA LYS A 83 -11.77 -20.56 -13.02
C LYS A 83 -12.41 -19.19 -12.79
N ILE A 84 -13.73 -19.13 -12.55
CA ILE A 84 -14.41 -17.89 -12.18
C ILE A 84 -13.83 -17.31 -10.88
N ILE A 85 -13.59 -18.14 -9.86
CA ILE A 85 -13.01 -17.67 -8.59
C ILE A 85 -11.59 -17.14 -8.81
N LYS A 86 -10.76 -17.83 -9.60
CA LYS A 86 -9.41 -17.35 -9.98
C LYS A 86 -9.45 -16.04 -10.77
N GLU A 87 -10.39 -15.89 -11.70
CA GLU A 87 -10.56 -14.66 -12.48
C GLU A 87 -11.12 -13.51 -11.63
N LYS A 88 -12.00 -13.81 -10.66
CA LYS A 88 -12.58 -12.84 -9.71
C LYS A 88 -11.58 -12.37 -8.65
N GLY A 89 -10.47 -13.11 -8.46
CA GLY A 89 -9.36 -12.72 -7.58
C GLY A 89 -8.49 -11.58 -8.14
N LYS A 90 -8.72 -11.12 -9.37
CA LYS A 90 -8.02 -9.97 -9.94
C LYS A 90 -8.52 -8.70 -9.25
N THR A 91 -7.72 -8.19 -8.32
CA THR A 91 -7.98 -6.94 -7.62
C THR A 91 -8.13 -5.82 -8.66
N THR A 92 -9.29 -5.21 -8.75
CA THR A 92 -9.60 -4.18 -9.75
C THR A 92 -9.05 -2.81 -9.32
N LEU A 93 -9.03 -1.83 -10.23
CA LEU A 93 -8.74 -0.43 -9.87
C LEU A 93 -9.74 0.11 -8.84
N ALA A 94 -10.99 -0.35 -8.90
CA ALA A 94 -12.04 0.02 -7.96
C ALA A 94 -11.67 -0.41 -6.52
N ASP A 95 -11.15 -1.62 -6.34
CA ASP A 95 -10.72 -2.11 -5.02
C ASP A 95 -9.61 -1.25 -4.43
N VAL A 96 -8.66 -0.76 -5.25
CA VAL A 96 -7.60 0.15 -4.79
C VAL A 96 -8.18 1.46 -4.27
N ILE A 97 -9.13 2.02 -5.02
CA ILE A 97 -9.79 3.28 -4.66
C ILE A 97 -10.57 3.10 -3.35
N ILE A 98 -11.33 2.02 -3.24
CA ILE A 98 -12.14 1.69 -2.06
C ILE A 98 -11.23 1.49 -0.84
N THR A 99 -10.19 0.65 -0.94
CA THR A 99 -9.25 0.41 0.17
C THR A 99 -8.52 1.69 0.60
N LYS A 100 -8.13 2.53 -0.37
CA LYS A 100 -7.52 3.83 -0.07
C LYS A 100 -8.49 4.74 0.69
N GLN A 101 -9.74 4.80 0.23
CA GLN A 101 -10.77 5.62 0.85
C GLN A 101 -11.09 5.13 2.27
N GLN A 102 -11.25 3.82 2.46
CA GLN A 102 -11.44 3.19 3.78
C GLN A 102 -10.31 3.56 4.76
N TYR A 103 -9.06 3.56 4.31
CA TYR A 103 -7.92 3.96 5.15
C TYR A 103 -8.00 5.44 5.60
N PHE A 104 -8.34 6.33 4.67
CA PHE A 104 -8.44 7.77 4.95
C PHE A 104 -9.67 8.15 5.76
N GLU A 105 -10.77 7.43 5.62
CA GLU A 105 -12.00 7.66 6.39
C GLU A 105 -11.90 7.13 7.83
N ARG A 106 -11.01 6.17 8.09
CA ARG A 106 -10.76 5.67 9.44
C ARG A 106 -10.23 6.79 10.33
N ALA A 107 -10.56 6.80 11.61
CA ALA A 107 -9.96 7.75 12.56
C ALA A 107 -8.44 7.58 12.62
N SER A 108 -7.73 8.66 12.93
CA SER A 108 -6.29 8.61 13.20
C SER A 108 -6.02 7.88 14.51
N THR A 109 -4.94 7.10 14.54
CA THR A 109 -4.55 6.36 15.75
C THR A 109 -3.88 7.28 16.77
N GLU A 110 -3.90 6.89 18.05
CA GLU A 110 -3.18 7.61 19.10
C GLU A 110 -1.68 7.72 18.79
N GLN A 111 -1.06 8.79 19.28
CA GLN A 111 0.36 9.07 19.06
C GLN A 111 1.29 7.98 19.63
N SER A 112 0.85 7.28 20.67
CA SER A 112 1.51 6.15 21.32
C SER A 112 1.55 4.88 20.47
N THR A 113 0.74 4.80 19.41
CA THR A 113 0.63 3.62 18.56
C THR A 113 1.85 3.48 17.66
N ASP A 114 2.42 2.27 17.59
CA ASP A 114 3.45 1.93 16.61
C ASP A 114 2.81 1.74 15.20
N PRO A 115 3.17 2.57 14.21
CA PRO A 115 2.68 2.46 12.84
C PRO A 115 2.93 1.07 12.23
N LEU A 116 4.05 0.41 12.55
CA LEU A 116 4.38 -0.90 12.00
C LEU A 116 3.48 -1.99 12.56
N GLN A 117 3.13 -1.92 13.84
CA GLN A 117 2.16 -2.83 14.45
C GLN A 117 0.76 -2.63 13.87
N PHE A 118 0.36 -1.37 13.65
CA PHE A 118 -0.92 -1.08 12.99
C PHE A 118 -1.01 -1.77 11.62
N TRP A 119 0.02 -1.61 10.77
CA TRP A 119 0.04 -2.23 9.44
C TRP A 119 0.12 -3.76 9.50
N LYS A 120 0.77 -4.33 10.51
CA LYS A 120 0.79 -5.78 10.73
C LYS A 120 -0.59 -6.35 11.08
N LEU A 121 -1.37 -5.64 11.90
CA LEU A 121 -2.72 -6.07 12.27
C LEU A 121 -3.73 -5.83 11.13
N MET A 122 -3.57 -4.74 10.40
CA MET A 122 -4.48 -4.33 9.32
C MET A 122 -4.10 -4.87 7.94
N GLY A 123 -2.97 -5.59 7.82
CA GLY A 123 -2.46 -6.09 6.53
C GLY A 123 -3.42 -7.03 5.79
N ASN A 124 -4.35 -7.67 6.49
CA ASN A 124 -5.39 -8.47 5.85
C ASN A 124 -6.52 -7.61 5.26
N GLU A 125 -6.92 -6.53 5.93
CA GLU A 125 -7.97 -5.61 5.46
C GLU A 125 -7.45 -4.64 4.39
N LEU A 126 -6.20 -4.18 4.55
CA LEU A 126 -5.56 -3.18 3.72
C LEU A 126 -4.36 -3.76 2.94
N ASN A 127 -4.45 -5.01 2.49
CA ASN A 127 -3.37 -5.76 1.81
C ASN A 127 -2.72 -5.01 0.64
N ILE A 128 -3.49 -4.17 -0.03
CA ILE A 128 -3.04 -3.38 -1.17
C ILE A 128 -2.06 -2.27 -0.73
N LEU A 129 -2.28 -1.70 0.46
CA LEU A 129 -1.49 -0.62 1.03
C LEU A 129 -0.37 -1.13 1.93
N ASP A 130 -0.48 -2.32 2.54
CA ASP A 130 0.45 -2.83 3.55
C ASP A 130 1.91 -2.84 3.06
N LYS A 131 2.17 -3.39 1.87
CA LYS A 131 3.52 -3.50 1.30
C LYS A 131 4.09 -2.13 1.00
N SER A 132 3.25 -1.23 0.51
CA SER A 132 3.65 0.14 0.21
C SER A 132 3.96 0.88 1.51
N ALA A 133 3.12 0.74 2.53
CA ALA A 133 3.32 1.35 3.84
C ALA A 133 4.59 0.86 4.52
N LEU A 134 4.79 -0.46 4.61
CA LEU A 134 6.02 -1.04 5.17
C LEU A 134 7.26 -0.58 4.39
N LYS A 135 7.19 -0.54 3.06
CA LYS A 135 8.30 -0.06 2.24
C LYS A 135 8.69 1.37 2.58
N TYR A 136 7.74 2.30 2.72
CA TYR A 136 8.06 3.72 2.95
C TYR A 136 8.30 4.07 4.42
N LEU A 137 7.68 3.36 5.37
CA LEU A 137 7.91 3.55 6.80
C LEU A 137 9.28 3.02 7.25
N CYS A 138 9.81 1.99 6.57
CA CYS A 138 11.11 1.42 6.87
C CYS A 138 12.29 2.12 6.16
N VAL A 139 12.06 3.20 5.41
CA VAL A 139 13.16 3.96 4.80
C VAL A 139 13.80 4.86 5.87
N PRO A 140 15.12 4.72 6.13
CA PRO A 140 15.79 5.59 7.08
C PRO A 140 15.71 7.05 6.61
N GLY A 141 15.24 7.93 7.50
CA GLY A 141 15.03 9.36 7.19
C GLY A 141 16.33 10.16 7.06
N THR A 142 17.44 9.63 7.56
CA THR A 142 18.76 10.27 7.55
C THR A 142 19.84 9.22 7.31
N SER A 143 20.83 9.54 6.48
CA SER A 143 22.12 8.83 6.51
C SER A 143 22.91 9.40 7.68
N VAL A 144 23.31 8.54 8.62
CA VAL A 144 24.35 8.84 9.61
C VAL A 144 25.73 8.85 8.95
#